data_AF-A0AAV6UET9-F1
#
_entry.id   AF-A0AAV6UET9-F1
#
_cell.length_a   1.000
_cell.length_b   1.000
_cell.length_c   1.000
_cell.angle_alpha   90.00
_cell.angle_beta   90.00
_cell.angle_gamma   90.00
#
_symmetry.space_group_name_H-M   'P 1'
#
loop_
_entity.id
_entity.type
_entity.pdbx_description
1 polymer ?
#
loop_
_entity_poly.entity_id
_entity_poly.type
_entity_poly.pdbx_seq_one_letter_code
_entity_poly.pdbx_strand_id
1 'polypeptide(L)'
;MNNRQEKPMLHFTPGDWNSYNNNLDTVTRKLNITSSNVRQESSQLRSSIDNTMKWKLKDTNQKLGDRISDVDQWRRNLDRTLRDVKSAIDRLSEAKGETERSVASNIPLLEAANECIGIRDRRGGVDLVEDEPYYELNKESELIQKINSSLRESASHAWDHLLELKEQRDLLESDLRDKNDTLRIDRTQLSLGPTDTHLTSLKPWPADACSAGRCPVSLETWLEHCLQRKRAAEGAVARAQRTEGAALALIRKARNDISQQREATQFALRKRRHETLQARDALAAQRQDLKDEISRLEREMLNMEQGHDGTRGNLKLVHTRLESRKARPGFELVRDMPTVGLEEELRHVTQSREYMQQKLRDIRHCGKTCETSQHHLHEVEDDLQRKERSLDIETRSLDMHENPPRSPYQTDIAWLAPTDRSQLANNILSPKDHEEYQLVD
;
A
#
# COMPACT_ATOMS: atom_id res chain seq x y z
N MET A 1 -114.91 9.77 83.67
CA MET A 1 -114.68 8.31 83.68
C MET A 1 -114.44 7.86 82.25
N ASN A 2 -113.24 7.35 81.99
CA ASN A 2 -112.77 6.80 80.72
C ASN A 2 -113.67 5.66 80.25
N ASN A 3 -113.93 5.57 78.94
CA ASN A 3 -114.15 4.28 78.31
C ASN A 3 -113.55 4.29 76.89
N ARG A 4 -112.23 4.06 76.82
CA ARG A 4 -111.57 3.68 75.58
C ARG A 4 -112.05 2.27 75.25
N GLN A 5 -112.87 2.11 74.22
CA GLN A 5 -113.12 0.80 73.63
C GLN A 5 -111.82 0.33 72.97
N GLU A 6 -111.01 -0.42 73.72
CA GLU A 6 -109.88 -1.16 73.16
C GLU A 6 -110.45 -2.23 72.21
N LYS A 7 -109.95 -2.23 70.98
CA LYS A 7 -110.26 -3.27 69.97
C LYS A 7 -109.98 -4.65 70.61
N PRO A 8 -110.88 -5.64 70.48
CA PRO A 8 -110.66 -6.97 71.06
C PRO A 8 -109.34 -7.54 70.52
N MET A 9 -108.43 -7.85 71.44
CA MET A 9 -107.14 -8.43 71.09
C MET A 9 -107.35 -9.85 70.59
N LEU A 10 -106.71 -10.18 69.47
CA LEU A 10 -106.73 -11.53 68.91
C LEU A 10 -106.09 -12.49 69.91
N HIS A 11 -106.85 -13.43 70.46
CA HIS A 11 -106.34 -14.48 71.34
C HIS A 11 -106.05 -15.74 70.51
N PHE A 12 -104.78 -16.10 70.39
CA PHE A 12 -104.34 -17.30 69.69
C PHE A 12 -104.47 -18.51 70.61
N THR A 13 -104.84 -19.67 70.05
CA THR A 13 -104.84 -20.92 70.82
C THR A 13 -103.41 -21.40 71.06
N PRO A 14 -103.15 -22.23 72.09
CA PRO A 14 -101.84 -22.86 72.27
C PRO A 14 -101.37 -23.65 71.03
N GLY A 15 -102.31 -24.17 70.24
CA GLY A 15 -102.03 -24.80 68.95
C GLY A 15 -101.53 -23.81 67.89
N ASP A 16 -102.14 -22.63 67.79
CA ASP A 16 -101.71 -21.56 66.88
C ASP A 16 -100.33 -20.99 67.27
N TRP A 17 -100.07 -20.83 68.57
CA TRP A 17 -98.76 -20.41 69.09
C TRP A 17 -97.66 -21.43 68.81
N ASN A 18 -97.93 -22.73 69.04
CA ASN A 18 -97.00 -23.81 68.69
C ASN A 18 -96.76 -23.90 67.18
N SER A 19 -97.81 -23.74 66.37
CA SER A 19 -97.70 -23.75 64.89
C SER A 19 -96.85 -22.57 64.39
N TYR A 20 -97.07 -21.36 64.91
CA TYR A 20 -96.27 -20.18 64.59
C TYR A 20 -94.80 -20.34 64.98
N ASN A 21 -94.50 -20.82 66.18
CA ASN A 21 -93.13 -21.04 66.64
C ASN A 21 -92.42 -22.14 65.85
N ASN A 22 -93.10 -23.24 65.55
CA ASN A 22 -92.56 -24.31 64.71
C ASN A 22 -92.31 -23.84 63.28
N ASN A 23 -93.19 -22.99 62.73
CA ASN A 23 -92.99 -22.36 61.44
C ASN A 23 -91.80 -21.38 61.46
N LEU A 24 -91.68 -20.56 62.50
CA LEU A 24 -90.57 -19.62 62.69
C LEU A 24 -89.23 -20.35 62.81
N ASP A 25 -89.16 -21.44 63.59
CA ASP A 25 -87.98 -22.28 63.69
C ASP A 25 -87.65 -22.95 62.34
N THR A 26 -88.68 -23.42 61.62
CA THR A 26 -88.49 -24.03 60.29
C THR A 26 -87.98 -23.04 59.24
N VAL A 27 -88.51 -21.82 59.21
CA VAL A 27 -88.04 -20.73 58.34
C VAL A 27 -86.62 -20.33 58.73
N THR A 28 -86.33 -20.17 60.03
CA THR A 28 -85.00 -19.81 60.54
C THR A 28 -83.96 -20.87 60.17
N ARG A 29 -84.29 -22.16 60.33
CA ARG A 29 -83.42 -23.28 59.94
C ARG A 29 -83.16 -23.30 58.43
N LYS A 30 -84.20 -23.10 57.61
CA LYS A 30 -84.05 -22.97 56.15
C LYS A 30 -83.15 -21.79 55.77
N LEU A 31 -83.35 -20.62 56.39
CA LEU A 31 -82.52 -19.43 56.16
C LEU A 31 -81.06 -19.66 56.58
N ASN A 32 -80.82 -20.31 57.72
CA ASN A 32 -79.47 -20.65 58.19
C ASN A 32 -78.76 -21.62 57.24
N ILE A 33 -79.47 -22.65 56.75
CA ILE A 33 -78.93 -23.60 55.76
C ILE A 33 -78.61 -22.86 54.45
N THR A 34 -79.55 -22.07 53.91
CA THR A 34 -79.32 -21.31 52.67
C THR A 34 -78.19 -20.31 52.82
N SER A 35 -78.11 -19.57 53.93
CA SER A 35 -77.02 -18.63 54.22
C SER A 35 -75.67 -19.35 54.36
N SER A 36 -75.64 -20.49 55.06
CA SER A 36 -74.44 -21.32 55.18
C SER A 36 -73.96 -21.81 53.81
N ASN A 37 -74.87 -22.29 52.97
CA ASN A 37 -74.57 -22.73 51.61
C ASN A 37 -74.01 -21.58 50.76
N VAL A 38 -74.67 -20.41 50.73
CA VAL A 38 -74.18 -19.24 49.97
C VAL A 38 -72.80 -18.79 50.46
N ARG A 39 -72.55 -18.80 51.77
CA ARG A 39 -71.23 -18.47 52.34
C ARG A 39 -70.17 -19.49 51.95
N GLN A 40 -70.51 -20.78 51.97
CA GLN A 40 -69.62 -21.86 51.57
C GLN A 40 -69.29 -21.77 50.08
N GLU A 41 -70.29 -21.62 49.21
CA GLU A 41 -70.14 -21.41 47.77
C GLU A 41 -69.30 -20.17 47.48
N SER A 42 -69.59 -19.04 48.14
CA SER A 42 -68.81 -17.80 48.00
C SER A 42 -67.36 -17.99 48.46
N SER A 43 -67.12 -18.78 49.52
CA SER A 43 -65.76 -19.08 49.99
C SER A 43 -65.01 -19.98 49.01
N GLN A 44 -65.66 -21.02 48.50
CA GLN A 44 -65.08 -21.91 47.49
C GLN A 44 -64.78 -21.15 46.20
N LEU A 45 -65.70 -20.29 45.76
CA LEU A 45 -65.52 -19.44 44.59
C LEU A 45 -64.33 -18.49 44.77
N ARG A 46 -64.24 -17.78 45.91
CA ARG A 46 -63.10 -16.90 46.20
C ARG A 46 -61.77 -17.65 46.17
N SER A 47 -61.69 -18.80 46.84
CA SER A 47 -60.46 -19.62 46.84
C SER A 47 -60.11 -20.14 45.43
N SER A 48 -61.10 -20.56 44.66
CA SER A 48 -60.92 -21.03 43.29
C SER A 48 -60.41 -19.92 42.37
N ILE A 49 -61.01 -18.72 42.47
CA ILE A 49 -60.59 -17.54 41.72
C ILE A 49 -59.18 -17.11 42.13
N ASP A 50 -58.88 -17.00 43.42
CA ASP A 50 -57.56 -16.60 43.93
C ASP A 50 -56.45 -17.56 43.46
N ASN A 51 -56.69 -18.88 43.56
CA ASN A 51 -55.76 -19.89 43.03
C ASN A 51 -55.57 -19.73 41.53
N THR A 52 -56.67 -19.60 40.77
CA THR A 52 -56.60 -19.43 39.31
C THR A 52 -55.84 -18.16 38.92
N MET A 53 -56.08 -17.04 39.60
CA MET A 53 -55.39 -15.77 39.36
C MET A 53 -53.89 -15.88 39.66
N LYS A 54 -53.52 -16.47 40.80
CA LYS A 54 -52.11 -16.71 41.16
C LYS A 54 -51.39 -17.57 40.13
N TRP A 55 -52.02 -18.66 39.70
CA TRP A 55 -51.47 -19.53 38.66
C TRP A 55 -51.30 -18.83 37.33
N LYS A 56 -52.31 -18.08 36.88
CA LYS A 56 -52.24 -17.31 35.63
C LYS A 56 -51.17 -16.23 35.68
N LEU A 57 -51.07 -15.48 36.77
CA LEU A 57 -50.02 -14.48 36.96
C LEU A 57 -48.62 -15.12 36.90
N LYS A 58 -48.44 -16.24 37.59
CA LYS A 58 -47.17 -16.98 37.57
C LYS A 58 -46.81 -17.48 36.16
N ASP A 59 -47.77 -18.03 35.42
CA ASP A 59 -47.59 -18.48 34.04
C ASP A 59 -47.20 -17.32 33.10
N THR A 60 -47.87 -16.17 33.21
CA THR A 60 -47.54 -14.98 32.42
C THR A 60 -46.16 -14.42 32.79
N ASN A 61 -45.82 -14.34 34.07
CA ASN A 61 -44.51 -13.87 34.53
C ASN A 61 -43.38 -14.81 34.06
N GLN A 62 -43.61 -16.12 34.02
CA GLN A 62 -42.65 -17.08 33.47
C GLN A 62 -42.41 -16.79 31.99
N LYS A 63 -43.48 -16.66 31.18
CA LYS A 63 -43.37 -16.37 29.74
C LYS A 63 -42.67 -15.03 29.45
N LEU A 64 -42.93 -14.02 30.28
CA LEU A 64 -42.23 -12.73 30.20
C LEU A 64 -40.75 -12.87 30.56
N GLY A 65 -40.42 -13.66 31.58
CA GLY A 65 -39.05 -14.00 31.95
C GLY A 65 -38.30 -14.72 30.83
N ASP A 66 -38.92 -15.72 30.20
CA ASP A 66 -38.37 -16.45 29.05
C ASP A 66 -38.09 -15.49 27.89
N ARG A 67 -39.04 -14.59 27.59
CA ARG A 67 -38.88 -13.59 26.53
C ARG A 67 -37.74 -12.61 26.81
N ILE A 68 -37.59 -12.14 28.05
CA ILE A 68 -36.46 -11.30 28.47
C ILE A 68 -35.14 -12.03 28.23
N SER A 69 -35.07 -13.32 28.55
CA SER A 69 -33.88 -14.14 28.30
C SER A 69 -33.55 -14.24 26.81
N ASP A 70 -34.54 -14.49 25.95
CA ASP A 70 -34.36 -14.55 24.49
C ASP A 70 -33.83 -13.24 23.91
N VAL A 71 -34.45 -12.11 24.29
CA VAL A 71 -34.05 -10.79 23.80
C VAL A 71 -32.64 -10.44 24.29
N ASP A 72 -32.30 -10.76 25.55
CA ASP A 72 -30.97 -10.49 26.08
C ASP A 72 -29.90 -11.38 25.43
N GLN A 73 -30.22 -12.64 25.11
CA GLN A 73 -29.31 -13.51 24.35
C GLN A 73 -29.01 -12.92 22.97
N TRP A 74 -30.03 -12.48 22.23
CA TRP A 74 -29.84 -11.85 20.93
C TRP A 74 -29.11 -10.51 21.02
N ARG A 75 -29.39 -9.70 22.05
CA ARG A 75 -28.62 -8.48 22.33
C ARG A 75 -27.13 -8.79 22.51
N ARG A 76 -26.78 -9.79 23.32
CA ARG A 76 -25.37 -10.19 23.53
C ARG A 76 -24.72 -10.70 22.24
N ASN A 77 -25.47 -11.44 21.41
CA ASN A 77 -24.96 -11.91 20.12
C ASN A 77 -24.63 -10.74 19.18
N LEU A 78 -25.54 -9.77 19.04
CA LEU A 78 -25.31 -8.61 18.18
C LEU A 78 -24.25 -7.66 18.73
N ASP A 79 -24.12 -7.53 20.04
CA ASP A 79 -23.05 -6.76 20.67
C ASP A 79 -21.66 -7.34 20.35
N ARG A 80 -21.52 -8.67 20.36
CA ARG A 80 -20.28 -9.34 19.92
C ARG A 80 -20.02 -9.06 18.45
N THR A 81 -21.02 -9.25 17.58
CA THR A 81 -20.89 -8.98 16.15
C THR A 81 -20.55 -7.52 15.87
N LEU A 82 -21.09 -6.56 16.63
CA LEU A 82 -20.75 -5.14 16.52
C LEU A 82 -19.27 -4.89 16.85
N ARG A 83 -18.73 -5.55 17.89
CA ARG A 83 -17.30 -5.48 18.21
C ARG A 83 -16.44 -6.04 17.08
N ASP A 84 -16.85 -7.15 16.47
CA ASP A 84 -16.14 -7.74 15.32
C ASP A 84 -16.16 -6.79 14.11
N VAL A 85 -17.30 -6.15 13.83
CA VAL A 85 -17.44 -5.13 12.77
C VAL A 85 -16.55 -3.92 13.04
N LYS A 86 -16.55 -3.37 14.25
CA LYS A 86 -15.68 -2.23 14.62
C LYS A 86 -14.21 -2.58 14.44
N SER A 87 -13.80 -3.75 14.92
CA SER A 87 -12.44 -4.24 14.76
C SER A 87 -12.07 -4.46 13.28
N ALA A 88 -13.00 -4.93 12.45
CA ALA A 88 -12.79 -5.07 11.01
C ALA A 88 -12.67 -3.72 10.29
N ILE A 89 -13.42 -2.69 10.71
CA ILE A 89 -13.29 -1.32 10.19
C ILE A 89 -11.88 -0.80 10.45
N ASP A 90 -11.36 -0.96 11.67
CA ASP A 90 -10.03 -0.46 12.04
C ASP A 90 -8.94 -1.14 11.21
N ARG A 91 -8.94 -2.48 11.15
CA ARG A 91 -7.95 -3.25 10.37
C ARG A 91 -8.00 -2.92 8.88
N LEU A 92 -9.19 -2.89 8.27
CA LEU A 92 -9.32 -2.60 6.84
C LEU A 92 -8.94 -1.15 6.53
N SER A 93 -9.20 -0.21 7.45
CA SER A 93 -8.76 1.19 7.32
C SER A 93 -7.23 1.30 7.34
N GLU A 94 -6.56 0.56 8.23
CA GLU A 94 -5.10 0.51 8.27
C GLU A 94 -4.53 -0.12 6.99
N ALA A 95 -5.07 -1.25 6.54
CA ALA A 95 -4.63 -1.92 5.33
C ALA A 95 -4.81 -1.04 4.08
N LYS A 96 -5.94 -0.31 3.98
CA LYS A 96 -6.15 0.70 2.93
C LYS A 96 -5.07 1.78 2.99
N GLY A 97 -4.82 2.36 4.16
CA GLY A 97 -3.80 3.40 4.34
C GLY A 97 -2.39 2.90 4.03
N GLU A 98 -2.06 1.65 4.34
CA GLU A 98 -0.79 1.02 3.95
C GLU A 98 -0.69 0.82 2.43
N THR A 99 -1.80 0.49 1.76
CA THR A 99 -1.87 0.34 0.31
C THR A 99 -1.64 1.68 -0.39
N GLU A 100 -2.26 2.76 0.11
CA GLU A 100 -2.07 4.12 -0.40
C GLU A 100 -0.63 4.64 -0.16
N ARG A 101 -0.05 4.34 1.01
CA ARG A 101 1.36 4.62 1.29
C ARG A 101 2.31 3.87 0.37
N SER A 102 2.00 2.61 0.04
CA SER A 102 2.77 1.83 -0.93
C SER A 102 2.78 2.50 -2.30
N VAL A 103 1.62 2.93 -2.81
CA VAL A 103 1.51 3.71 -4.06
C VAL A 103 2.36 4.99 -3.99
N ALA A 104 2.26 5.75 -2.90
CA ALA A 104 3.04 6.97 -2.72
C ALA A 104 4.55 6.71 -2.71
N SER A 105 4.99 5.61 -2.08
CA SER A 105 6.41 5.23 -2.02
C SER A 105 6.99 4.81 -3.38
N ASN A 106 6.13 4.41 -4.33
CA ASN A 106 6.55 4.00 -5.67
C ASN A 106 6.69 5.20 -6.63
N ILE A 107 6.09 6.36 -6.33
CA ILE A 107 6.18 7.59 -7.15
C ILE A 107 7.64 8.00 -7.42
N PRO A 108 8.50 8.19 -6.39
CA PRO A 108 9.88 8.64 -6.64
C PRO A 108 10.71 7.60 -7.42
N LEU A 109 10.38 6.31 -7.29
CA LEU A 109 11.03 5.24 -8.06
C LEU A 109 10.68 5.35 -9.55
N LEU A 110 9.40 5.59 -9.85
CA LEU A 110 8.92 5.79 -11.22
C LEU A 110 9.52 7.06 -11.84
N GLU A 111 9.57 8.16 -11.09
CA GLU A 111 10.18 9.42 -11.53
C GLU A 111 11.66 9.24 -11.84
N ALA A 112 12.41 8.56 -10.97
CA ALA A 112 13.82 8.27 -11.21
C ALA A 112 14.04 7.40 -12.46
N ALA A 113 13.22 6.36 -12.68
CA ALA A 113 13.31 5.54 -13.89
C ALA A 113 13.07 6.37 -15.16
N ASN A 114 12.03 7.23 -15.17
CA ASN A 114 11.72 8.09 -16.31
C ASN A 114 12.79 9.18 -16.52
N GLU A 115 13.32 9.77 -15.45
CA GLU A 115 14.40 10.75 -15.55
C GLU A 115 15.69 10.11 -16.09
N CYS A 116 16.01 8.89 -15.69
CA CYS A 116 17.12 8.13 -16.24
C CYS A 116 16.97 7.92 -17.76
N ILE A 117 15.78 7.58 -18.25
CA ILE A 117 15.51 7.52 -19.70
C ILE A 117 15.79 8.88 -20.35
N GLY A 118 15.22 9.96 -19.81
CA GLY A 118 15.42 11.31 -20.36
C GLY A 118 16.87 11.85 -20.26
N ILE A 119 17.67 11.38 -19.30
CA ILE A 119 19.11 11.67 -19.20
C ILE A 119 19.87 10.92 -20.30
N ARG A 120 19.52 9.66 -20.56
CA ARG A 120 20.15 8.81 -21.57
C ARG A 120 19.84 9.25 -23.00
N ASP A 121 18.64 9.79 -23.24
CA ASP A 121 18.25 10.36 -24.54
C ASP A 121 19.08 11.59 -24.95
N ARG A 122 19.89 12.15 -24.04
CA ARG A 122 20.82 13.26 -24.33
C ARG A 122 22.13 12.81 -24.99
N ARG A 123 22.29 11.51 -25.25
CA ARG A 123 23.44 11.01 -26.00
C ARG A 123 23.42 11.50 -27.44
N GLY A 124 24.62 11.67 -27.99
CA GLY A 124 24.81 12.15 -29.35
C GLY A 124 25.41 11.10 -30.27
N GLY A 125 24.99 11.13 -31.54
CA GLY A 125 25.57 10.31 -32.60
C GLY A 125 25.40 8.82 -32.34
N VAL A 126 26.46 8.05 -32.57
CA VAL A 126 26.47 6.57 -32.47
C VAL A 126 26.24 6.05 -31.04
N ASP A 127 26.36 6.89 -30.02
CA ASP A 127 26.17 6.48 -28.62
C ASP A 127 24.70 6.48 -28.18
N LEU A 128 23.81 7.10 -28.97
CA LEU A 128 22.37 7.03 -28.77
C LEU A 128 21.86 5.68 -29.30
N VAL A 129 21.75 4.71 -28.42
CA VAL A 129 21.40 3.32 -28.74
C VAL A 129 20.35 2.81 -27.76
N GLU A 130 19.39 2.04 -28.28
CA GLU A 130 18.50 1.20 -27.47
C GLU A 130 19.27 -0.03 -26.97
N ASP A 131 19.95 0.14 -25.85
CA ASP A 131 20.76 -0.88 -25.20
C ASP A 131 20.01 -1.54 -24.03
N GLU A 132 20.64 -2.53 -23.39
CA GLU A 132 20.05 -3.26 -22.26
C GLU A 132 19.50 -2.35 -21.14
N PRO A 133 20.21 -1.28 -20.69
CA PRO A 133 19.65 -0.37 -19.70
C PRO A 133 18.39 0.36 -20.18
N TYR A 134 18.28 0.71 -21.47
CA TYR A 134 17.07 1.34 -22.00
C TYR A 134 15.86 0.40 -21.90
N TYR A 135 16.03 -0.88 -22.21
CA TYR A 135 14.95 -1.88 -22.07
C TYR A 135 14.59 -2.14 -20.61
N GLU A 136 15.57 -2.30 -19.72
CA GLU A 136 15.30 -2.55 -18.29
C GLU A 136 14.67 -1.32 -17.60
N LEU A 137 15.04 -0.09 -17.97
CA LEU A 137 14.39 1.14 -17.47
C LEU A 137 12.93 1.27 -17.91
N ASN A 138 12.63 0.98 -19.18
CA ASN A 138 11.24 1.00 -19.68
C ASN A 138 10.40 -0.08 -18.99
N LYS A 139 10.93 -1.29 -18.87
CA LYS A 139 10.30 -2.40 -18.15
C LYS A 139 10.06 -2.07 -16.67
N GLU A 140 11.00 -1.38 -16.02
CA GLU A 140 10.82 -0.86 -14.66
C GLU A 140 9.68 0.15 -14.58
N SER A 141 9.63 1.13 -15.48
CA SER A 141 8.56 2.14 -15.54
C SER A 141 7.18 1.50 -15.74
N GLU A 142 7.05 0.60 -16.71
CA GLU A 142 5.81 -0.14 -17.01
C GLU A 142 5.37 -1.01 -15.83
N LEU A 143 6.32 -1.73 -15.20
CA LEU A 143 6.03 -2.58 -14.04
C LEU A 143 5.50 -1.75 -12.87
N ILE A 144 6.18 -0.64 -12.53
CA ILE A 144 5.76 0.24 -11.43
C ILE A 144 4.38 0.84 -11.72
N GLN A 145 4.10 1.27 -12.96
CA GLN A 145 2.78 1.78 -13.35
C GLN A 145 1.68 0.72 -13.20
N LYS A 146 1.94 -0.51 -13.63
CA LYS A 146 1.01 -1.64 -13.50
C LYS A 146 0.73 -1.95 -12.03
N ILE A 147 1.79 -2.03 -11.21
CA ILE A 147 1.68 -2.27 -9.77
C ILE A 147 0.88 -1.16 -9.09
N ASN A 148 1.17 0.11 -9.41
CA ASN A 148 0.44 1.25 -8.85
C ASN A 148 -1.04 1.22 -9.24
N SER A 149 -1.38 0.80 -10.47
CA SER A 149 -2.77 0.62 -10.89
C SER A 149 -3.46 -0.47 -10.07
N SER A 150 -2.84 -1.64 -9.89
CA SER A 150 -3.39 -2.72 -9.06
C SER A 150 -3.54 -2.33 -7.58
N LEU A 151 -2.59 -1.59 -7.02
CA LEU A 151 -2.67 -1.10 -5.63
C LEU A 151 -3.82 -0.08 -5.47
N ARG A 152 -4.01 0.83 -6.44
CA ARG A 152 -5.15 1.78 -6.42
C ARG A 152 -6.49 1.08 -6.51
N GLU A 153 -6.61 0.07 -7.38
CA GLU A 153 -7.81 -0.77 -7.48
C GLU A 153 -8.09 -1.50 -6.15
N SER A 154 -7.05 -2.09 -5.55
CA SER A 154 -7.17 -2.74 -4.24
C SER A 154 -7.60 -1.76 -3.13
N ALA A 155 -7.10 -0.52 -3.14
CA ALA A 155 -7.51 0.53 -2.20
C ALA A 155 -8.98 0.96 -2.42
N SER A 156 -9.45 0.99 -3.68
CA SER A 156 -10.85 1.24 -4.01
C SER A 156 -11.76 0.14 -3.47
N HIS A 157 -11.41 -1.13 -3.68
CA HIS A 157 -12.17 -2.25 -3.13
C HIS A 157 -12.19 -2.25 -1.59
N ALA A 158 -11.07 -1.89 -0.95
CA ALA A 158 -11.04 -1.73 0.50
C ALA A 158 -11.98 -0.61 0.97
N TRP A 159 -12.07 0.50 0.22
CA TRP A 159 -13.01 1.59 0.52
C TRP A 159 -14.47 1.14 0.43
N ASP A 160 -14.86 0.39 -0.59
CA ASP A 160 -16.23 -0.08 -0.76
C ASP A 160 -16.66 -0.98 0.41
N HIS A 161 -15.79 -1.90 0.84
CA HIS A 161 -16.06 -2.75 2.00
C HIS A 161 -16.04 -1.98 3.32
N LEU A 162 -15.26 -0.90 3.45
CA LEU A 162 -15.33 -0.01 4.61
C LEU A 162 -16.68 0.70 4.71
N LEU A 163 -17.25 1.12 3.57
CA LEU A 163 -18.59 1.72 3.54
C LEU A 163 -19.65 0.71 3.99
N GLU A 164 -19.60 -0.50 3.45
CA GLU A 164 -20.48 -1.61 3.83
C GLU A 164 -20.39 -1.92 5.33
N LEU A 165 -19.18 -2.02 5.89
CA LEU A 165 -19.00 -2.26 7.33
C LEU A 165 -19.56 -1.13 8.20
N LYS A 166 -19.40 0.13 7.79
CA LYS A 166 -19.95 1.29 8.51
C LYS A 166 -21.49 1.26 8.50
N GLU A 167 -22.11 0.89 7.39
CA GLU A 167 -23.55 0.69 7.31
C GLU A 167 -24.01 -0.43 8.26
N GLN A 168 -23.32 -1.59 8.25
CA GLN A 168 -23.66 -2.68 9.17
C GLN A 168 -23.49 -2.29 10.64
N ARG A 169 -22.48 -1.49 10.98
CA ARG A 169 -22.29 -0.94 12.34
C ARG A 169 -23.51 -0.12 12.75
N ASP A 170 -23.94 0.82 11.93
CA ASP A 170 -25.05 1.73 12.27
C ASP A 170 -26.37 0.96 12.45
N LEU A 171 -26.61 -0.02 11.59
CA LEU A 171 -27.76 -0.92 11.68
C LEU A 171 -27.75 -1.77 12.96
N LEU A 172 -26.58 -2.29 13.35
CA LEU A 172 -26.41 -3.04 14.60
C LEU A 172 -26.59 -2.15 15.84
N GLU A 173 -26.07 -0.93 15.82
CA GLU A 173 -26.23 0.04 16.92
C GLU A 173 -27.69 0.45 17.12
N SER A 174 -28.44 0.61 16.03
CA SER A 174 -29.89 0.84 16.10
C SER A 174 -30.62 -0.36 16.70
N ASP A 175 -30.39 -1.58 16.20
CA ASP A 175 -31.08 -2.77 16.70
C ASP A 175 -30.72 -3.10 18.16
N LEU A 176 -29.49 -2.80 18.59
CA LEU A 176 -29.09 -2.89 19.99
C LEU A 176 -29.82 -1.89 20.87
N ARG A 177 -30.07 -0.66 20.40
CA ARG A 177 -30.87 0.34 21.12
C ARG A 177 -32.29 -0.16 21.32
N ASP A 178 -32.92 -0.65 20.27
CA ASP A 178 -34.29 -1.19 20.33
C ASP A 178 -34.40 -2.38 21.29
N LYS A 179 -33.40 -3.28 21.30
CA LYS A 179 -33.35 -4.40 22.26
C LYS A 179 -33.13 -3.94 23.69
N ASN A 180 -32.29 -2.93 23.92
CA ASN A 180 -32.10 -2.36 25.26
C ASN A 180 -33.39 -1.73 25.80
N ASP A 181 -34.11 -0.98 24.96
CA ASP A 181 -35.41 -0.40 25.34
C ASP A 181 -36.46 -1.48 25.59
N THR A 182 -36.52 -2.51 24.73
CA THR A 182 -37.40 -3.68 24.93
C THR A 182 -37.12 -4.36 26.27
N LEU A 183 -35.86 -4.65 26.59
CA LEU A 183 -35.48 -5.26 27.87
C LEU A 183 -35.82 -4.37 29.07
N ARG A 184 -35.67 -3.05 28.95
CA ARG A 184 -36.05 -2.10 30.00
C ARG A 184 -37.56 -2.14 30.25
N ILE A 185 -38.36 -2.12 29.19
CA ILE A 185 -39.82 -2.19 29.28
C ILE A 185 -40.23 -3.52 29.93
N ASP A 186 -39.76 -4.65 29.39
CA ASP A 186 -40.19 -5.98 29.83
C ASP A 186 -39.74 -6.28 31.27
N ARG A 187 -38.52 -5.88 31.67
CA ARG A 187 -38.07 -6.01 33.07
C ARG A 187 -38.91 -5.17 34.02
N THR A 188 -39.29 -3.97 33.60
CA THR A 188 -40.20 -3.12 34.38
C THR A 188 -41.56 -3.82 34.52
N GLN A 189 -42.12 -4.37 33.44
CA GLN A 189 -43.40 -5.08 33.50
C GLN A 189 -43.33 -6.32 34.39
N LEU A 190 -42.23 -7.08 34.35
CA LEU A 190 -42.04 -8.27 35.19
C LEU A 190 -41.93 -7.91 36.67
N SER A 191 -41.44 -6.70 36.99
CA SER A 191 -41.31 -6.22 38.37
C SER A 191 -42.63 -5.77 39.00
N LEU A 192 -43.69 -5.56 38.20
CA LEU A 192 -44.99 -5.10 38.69
C LEU A 192 -45.77 -6.24 39.35
N GLY A 193 -46.28 -5.98 40.55
CA GLY A 193 -47.19 -6.84 41.30
C GLY A 193 -48.63 -6.31 41.28
N PRO A 194 -49.62 -7.16 41.64
CA PRO A 194 -51.03 -6.75 41.74
C PRO A 194 -51.31 -5.65 42.78
N THR A 195 -50.38 -5.43 43.71
CA THR A 195 -50.49 -4.44 44.79
C THR A 195 -49.91 -3.08 44.41
N ASP A 196 -49.27 -2.94 43.24
CA ASP A 196 -48.61 -1.70 42.81
C ASP A 196 -49.60 -0.71 42.20
N THR A 197 -50.60 -0.30 42.97
CA THR A 197 -51.75 0.50 42.53
C THR A 197 -51.38 1.91 42.05
N HIS A 198 -50.21 2.42 42.43
CA HIS A 198 -49.69 3.70 41.96
C HIS A 198 -49.01 3.63 40.59
N LEU A 199 -48.64 2.44 40.14
CA LEU A 199 -47.93 2.20 38.87
C LEU A 199 -48.82 1.47 37.84
N THR A 200 -49.88 0.83 38.31
CA THR A 200 -50.83 0.07 37.49
C THR A 200 -52.12 0.87 37.30
N SER A 201 -52.69 0.82 36.09
CA SER A 201 -53.94 1.52 35.76
C SER A 201 -54.93 0.55 35.13
N LEU A 202 -56.21 0.70 35.49
CA LEU A 202 -57.29 -0.05 34.85
C LEU A 202 -57.55 0.54 33.46
N LYS A 203 -57.32 -0.26 32.41
CA LYS A 203 -57.59 0.12 31.02
C LYS A 203 -58.87 -0.57 30.54
N PRO A 204 -60.03 0.13 30.45
CA PRO A 204 -61.33 -0.50 30.19
C PRO A 204 -61.51 -1.05 28.77
N TRP A 205 -60.63 -0.70 27.83
CA TRP A 205 -60.68 -1.21 26.46
C TRP A 205 -59.27 -1.40 25.85
N PRO A 206 -59.00 -2.53 25.19
CA PRO A 206 -57.81 -2.72 24.39
C PRO A 206 -57.93 -1.91 23.09
N ALA A 207 -57.46 -0.67 23.09
CA ALA A 207 -57.62 0.25 21.95
C ALA A 207 -56.59 0.05 20.83
N ASP A 208 -55.52 -0.72 21.05
CA ASP A 208 -54.48 -0.95 20.05
C ASP A 208 -54.52 -2.35 19.41
N ALA A 209 -53.88 -2.47 18.23
CA ALA A 209 -53.90 -3.67 17.41
C ALA A 209 -53.29 -4.89 18.13
N CYS A 210 -52.25 -4.68 18.96
CA CYS A 210 -51.63 -5.75 19.75
C CYS A 210 -52.59 -6.29 20.82
N SER A 211 -53.35 -5.42 21.48
CA SER A 211 -54.34 -5.82 22.47
C SER A 211 -55.57 -6.52 21.86
N ALA A 212 -55.76 -6.42 20.54
CA ALA A 212 -56.73 -7.19 19.75
C ALA A 212 -56.14 -8.48 19.14
N GLY A 213 -54.95 -8.91 19.57
CA GLY A 213 -54.26 -10.11 19.07
C GLY A 213 -53.64 -9.95 17.67
N ARG A 214 -53.58 -8.72 17.14
CA ARG A 214 -53.01 -8.39 15.82
C ARG A 214 -51.72 -7.60 15.99
N CYS A 215 -50.72 -8.18 16.65
CA CYS A 215 -49.39 -7.56 16.62
C CYS A 215 -48.81 -7.64 15.21
N PRO A 216 -48.16 -6.57 14.73
CA PRO A 216 -47.70 -6.46 13.34
C PRO A 216 -46.52 -7.39 13.01
N VAL A 217 -45.79 -7.88 14.02
CA VAL A 217 -44.59 -8.71 13.85
C VAL A 217 -44.78 -10.01 14.65
N SER A 218 -44.60 -11.15 13.98
CA SER A 218 -44.62 -12.46 14.64
C SER A 218 -43.26 -12.78 15.29
N LEU A 219 -43.24 -13.76 16.21
CA LEU A 219 -41.99 -14.21 16.82
C LEU A 219 -41.02 -14.80 15.78
N GLU A 220 -41.54 -15.51 14.79
CA GLU A 220 -40.76 -16.07 13.68
C GLU A 220 -40.10 -14.96 12.85
N THR A 221 -40.87 -13.92 12.49
CA THR A 221 -40.34 -12.76 11.75
C THR A 221 -39.27 -12.01 12.56
N TRP A 222 -39.47 -11.87 13.88
CA TRP A 222 -38.46 -11.27 14.76
C TRP A 222 -37.17 -12.08 14.82
N LEU A 223 -37.27 -13.41 14.92
CA LEU A 223 -36.12 -14.31 14.96
C LEU A 223 -35.33 -14.26 13.65
N GLU A 224 -36.03 -14.30 12.51
CA GLU A 224 -35.41 -14.21 11.19
C GLU A 224 -34.70 -12.86 11.01
N HIS A 225 -35.32 -11.74 11.44
CA HIS A 225 -34.68 -10.43 11.40
C HIS A 225 -33.36 -10.41 12.22
N CYS A 226 -33.36 -10.98 13.43
CA CYS A 226 -32.15 -11.05 14.25
C CYS A 226 -31.04 -11.91 13.60
N LEU A 227 -31.44 -13.04 13.00
CA LEU A 227 -30.52 -13.94 12.31
C LEU A 227 -29.94 -13.31 11.05
N GLN A 228 -30.78 -12.67 10.22
CA GLN A 228 -30.37 -11.96 9.02
C GLN A 228 -29.42 -10.81 9.35
N ARG A 229 -29.72 -10.02 10.38
CA ARG A 229 -28.85 -8.92 10.84
C ARG A 229 -27.47 -9.42 11.21
N LYS A 230 -27.41 -10.50 11.98
CA LYS A 230 -26.16 -11.15 12.38
C LYS A 230 -25.38 -11.66 11.16
N ARG A 231 -26.03 -12.43 10.28
CA ARG A 231 -25.41 -13.02 9.08
C ARG A 231 -24.89 -11.96 8.11
N ALA A 232 -25.63 -10.86 7.91
CA ALA A 232 -25.22 -9.77 7.03
C ALA A 232 -23.92 -9.13 7.52
N ALA A 233 -23.84 -8.84 8.83
CA ALA A 233 -22.65 -8.27 9.45
C ALA A 233 -21.45 -9.24 9.43
N GLU A 234 -21.65 -10.52 9.79
CA GLU A 234 -20.61 -11.56 9.69
C GLU A 234 -20.09 -11.72 8.26
N GLY A 235 -20.99 -11.65 7.27
CA GLY A 235 -20.65 -11.68 5.85
C GLY A 235 -19.79 -10.48 5.42
N ALA A 236 -20.11 -9.28 5.90
CA ALA A 236 -19.34 -8.07 5.63
C ALA A 236 -17.94 -8.14 6.26
N VAL A 237 -17.84 -8.62 7.51
CA VAL A 237 -16.55 -8.87 8.18
C VAL A 237 -15.70 -9.87 7.40
N ALA A 238 -16.30 -10.98 6.94
CA ALA A 238 -15.57 -11.99 6.17
C ALA A 238 -15.08 -11.46 4.81
N ARG A 239 -15.87 -10.60 4.13
CA ARG A 239 -15.43 -9.90 2.91
C ARG A 239 -14.25 -8.98 3.21
N ALA A 240 -14.36 -8.14 4.23
CA ALA A 240 -13.31 -7.23 4.66
C ALA A 240 -12.00 -7.95 4.98
N GLN A 241 -12.04 -9.06 5.72
CA GLN A 241 -10.86 -9.87 6.04
C GLN A 241 -10.17 -10.45 4.80
N ARG A 242 -10.94 -10.88 3.79
CA ARG A 242 -10.36 -11.35 2.52
C ARG A 242 -9.67 -10.22 1.77
N THR A 243 -10.31 -9.05 1.70
CA THR A 243 -9.74 -7.87 1.04
C THR A 243 -8.51 -7.35 1.77
N GLU A 244 -8.52 -7.34 3.11
CA GLU A 244 -7.35 -7.04 3.95
C GLU A 244 -6.17 -7.97 3.61
N GLY A 245 -6.40 -9.29 3.62
CA GLY A 245 -5.38 -10.28 3.29
C GLY A 245 -4.83 -10.14 1.87
N ALA A 246 -5.71 -9.88 0.90
CA ALA A 246 -5.35 -9.66 -0.50
C ALA A 246 -4.51 -8.38 -0.69
N ALA A 247 -4.89 -7.28 -0.04
CA ALA A 247 -4.15 -6.02 -0.08
C ALA A 247 -2.74 -6.17 0.49
N LEU A 248 -2.60 -6.78 1.67
CA LEU A 248 -1.29 -7.02 2.30
C LEU A 248 -0.41 -7.99 1.49
N ALA A 249 -1.00 -8.97 0.82
CA ALA A 249 -0.27 -9.86 -0.09
C ALA A 249 0.19 -9.11 -1.35
N LEU A 250 -0.66 -8.24 -1.91
CA LEU A 250 -0.34 -7.41 -3.07
C LEU A 250 0.80 -6.42 -2.75
N ILE A 251 0.79 -5.77 -1.58
CA ILE A 251 1.88 -4.90 -1.14
C ILE A 251 3.20 -5.66 -1.06
N ARG A 252 3.21 -6.85 -0.47
CA ARG A 252 4.42 -7.70 -0.38
C ARG A 252 4.94 -8.10 -1.76
N LYS A 253 4.03 -8.53 -2.65
CA LYS A 253 4.38 -8.87 -4.03
C LYS A 253 4.95 -7.66 -4.77
N ALA A 254 4.26 -6.51 -4.70
CA ALA A 254 4.68 -5.26 -5.30
C ALA A 254 6.10 -4.86 -4.89
N ARG A 255 6.40 -4.92 -3.58
CA ARG A 255 7.73 -4.60 -3.06
C ARG A 255 8.82 -5.52 -3.63
N ASN A 256 8.54 -6.82 -3.71
CA ASN A 256 9.49 -7.80 -4.23
C ASN A 256 9.71 -7.60 -5.74
N ASP A 257 8.63 -7.47 -6.51
CA ASP A 257 8.67 -7.30 -7.96
C ASP A 257 9.44 -6.01 -8.34
N ILE A 258 9.18 -4.90 -7.64
CA ILE A 258 9.90 -3.63 -7.83
C ILE A 258 11.38 -3.78 -7.45
N SER A 259 11.70 -4.40 -6.30
CA SER A 259 13.09 -4.58 -5.87
C SER A 259 13.90 -5.38 -6.88
N GLN A 260 13.35 -6.50 -7.36
CA GLN A 260 14.00 -7.37 -8.34
C GLN A 260 14.23 -6.63 -9.67
N GLN A 261 13.23 -5.91 -10.15
CA GLN A 261 13.36 -5.16 -11.40
C GLN A 261 14.39 -4.03 -11.26
N ARG A 262 14.41 -3.32 -10.12
CA ARG A 262 15.41 -2.27 -9.84
C ARG A 262 16.83 -2.82 -9.78
N GLU A 263 17.03 -3.99 -9.19
CA GLU A 263 18.35 -4.66 -9.18
C GLU A 263 18.81 -5.02 -10.59
N ALA A 264 17.90 -5.52 -11.44
CA ALA A 264 18.20 -5.79 -12.86
C ALA A 264 18.59 -4.52 -13.61
N THR A 265 17.82 -3.43 -13.45
CA THR A 265 18.13 -2.11 -14.05
C THR A 265 19.49 -1.58 -13.59
N GLN A 266 19.79 -1.64 -12.29
CA GLN A 266 21.08 -1.21 -11.75
C GLN A 266 22.24 -2.02 -12.31
N PHE A 267 22.07 -3.33 -12.43
CA PHE A 267 23.08 -4.19 -13.03
C PHE A 267 23.35 -3.78 -14.49
N ALA A 268 22.29 -3.57 -15.28
CA ALA A 268 22.40 -3.12 -16.67
C ALA A 268 23.14 -1.77 -16.77
N LEU A 269 22.77 -0.78 -15.95
CA LEU A 269 23.43 0.53 -15.90
C LEU A 269 24.91 0.43 -15.52
N ARG A 270 25.26 -0.36 -14.49
CA ARG A 270 26.65 -0.58 -14.08
C ARG A 270 27.47 -1.25 -15.18
N LYS A 271 26.88 -2.25 -15.84
CA LYS A 271 27.50 -2.95 -16.97
C LYS A 271 27.78 -1.98 -18.12
N ARG A 272 26.79 -1.17 -18.51
CA ARG A 272 26.95 -0.20 -19.61
C ARG A 272 27.96 0.90 -19.31
N ARG A 273 27.99 1.39 -18.07
CA ARG A 273 29.04 2.31 -17.60
C ARG A 273 30.42 1.69 -17.75
N HIS A 274 30.59 0.42 -17.40
CA HIS A 274 31.86 -0.29 -17.53
C HIS A 274 32.29 -0.47 -18.99
N GLU A 275 31.37 -0.87 -19.87
CA GLU A 275 31.63 -0.96 -21.32
C GLU A 275 32.05 0.39 -21.91
N THR A 276 31.40 1.47 -21.49
CA THR A 276 31.72 2.84 -21.93
C THR A 276 33.11 3.27 -21.45
N LEU A 277 33.46 2.93 -20.21
CA LEU A 277 34.79 3.17 -19.64
C LEU A 277 35.88 2.44 -20.44
N GLN A 278 35.67 1.16 -20.76
CA GLN A 278 36.61 0.36 -21.55
C GLN A 278 36.80 0.94 -22.96
N ALA A 279 35.70 1.34 -23.62
CA ALA A 279 35.77 1.96 -24.94
C ALA A 279 36.55 3.29 -24.90
N ARG A 280 36.32 4.13 -23.89
CA ARG A 280 37.09 5.36 -23.66
C ARG A 280 38.59 5.07 -23.50
N ASP A 281 38.94 4.09 -22.67
CA ASP A 281 40.35 3.76 -22.41
C ASP A 281 41.07 3.23 -23.65
N ALA A 282 40.37 2.42 -24.44
CA ALA A 282 40.89 1.96 -25.73
C ALA A 282 41.13 3.11 -26.71
N LEU A 283 40.20 4.07 -26.83
CA LEU A 283 40.36 5.26 -27.67
C LEU A 283 41.49 6.18 -27.16
N ALA A 284 41.63 6.32 -25.84
CA ALA A 284 42.72 7.10 -25.25
C ALA A 284 44.10 6.49 -25.56
N ALA A 285 44.20 5.15 -25.57
CA ALA A 285 45.40 4.43 -25.99
C ALA A 285 45.67 4.61 -27.50
N GLN A 286 44.66 4.40 -28.35
CA GLN A 286 44.77 4.63 -29.80
C GLN A 286 45.21 6.05 -30.15
N ARG A 287 44.68 7.05 -29.43
CA ARG A 287 45.09 8.46 -29.56
C ARG A 287 46.58 8.63 -29.27
N GLN A 288 47.12 7.97 -28.25
CA GLN A 288 48.54 8.06 -27.91
C GLN A 288 49.39 7.36 -28.98
N ASP A 289 49.00 6.16 -29.42
CA ASP A 289 49.70 5.41 -30.45
C ASP A 289 49.78 6.20 -31.78
N LEU A 290 48.68 6.86 -32.18
CA LEU A 290 48.63 7.71 -33.37
C LEU A 290 49.52 8.94 -33.23
N LYS A 291 49.56 9.60 -32.07
CA LYS A 291 50.45 10.74 -31.81
C LYS A 291 51.92 10.33 -31.88
N ASP A 292 52.26 9.17 -31.33
CA ASP A 292 53.62 8.63 -31.37
C ASP A 292 54.02 8.24 -32.80
N GLU A 293 53.10 7.66 -33.58
CA GLU A 293 53.34 7.30 -34.99
C GLU A 293 53.53 8.53 -35.88
N ILE A 294 52.70 9.56 -35.74
CA ILE A 294 52.88 10.85 -36.43
C ILE A 294 54.27 11.42 -36.09
N SER A 295 54.64 11.43 -34.81
CA SER A 295 55.96 11.91 -34.36
C SER A 295 57.13 11.06 -34.89
N ARG A 296 56.93 9.75 -35.12
CA ARG A 296 57.93 8.87 -35.76
C ARG A 296 58.06 9.19 -37.24
N LEU A 297 56.95 9.34 -37.96
CA LEU A 297 56.94 9.68 -39.39
C LEU A 297 57.59 11.04 -39.66
N GLU A 298 57.29 12.06 -38.84
CA GLU A 298 57.89 13.38 -38.95
C GLU A 298 59.42 13.35 -38.74
N ARG A 299 59.90 12.58 -37.75
CA ARG A 299 61.33 12.40 -37.51
C ARG A 299 62.02 11.67 -38.66
N GLU A 300 61.39 10.63 -39.20
CA GLU A 300 61.95 9.88 -40.33
C GLU A 300 62.03 10.74 -41.60
N MET A 301 61.02 11.59 -41.84
CA MET A 301 61.07 12.61 -42.90
C MET A 301 62.28 13.53 -42.72
N LEU A 302 62.46 14.10 -41.52
CA LEU A 302 63.57 15.00 -41.23
C LEU A 302 64.93 14.30 -41.42
N ASN A 303 65.09 13.08 -40.92
CA ASN A 303 66.32 12.30 -41.04
C ASN A 303 66.67 12.03 -42.52
N MET A 304 65.67 11.67 -43.33
CA MET A 304 65.86 11.40 -44.75
C MET A 304 66.19 12.66 -45.55
N GLU A 305 65.59 13.81 -45.21
CA GLU A 305 65.92 15.11 -45.80
C GLU A 305 67.36 15.52 -45.47
N GLN A 306 67.76 15.40 -44.20
CA GLN A 306 69.14 15.69 -43.76
C GLN A 306 70.16 14.74 -44.42
N GLY A 307 69.85 13.44 -44.52
CA GLY A 307 70.69 12.47 -45.22
C GLY A 307 70.84 12.79 -46.72
N HIS A 308 69.76 13.22 -47.37
CA HIS A 308 69.80 13.67 -48.76
C HIS A 308 70.65 14.93 -48.94
N ASP A 309 70.57 15.90 -48.02
CA ASP A 309 71.38 17.11 -48.08
C ASP A 309 72.86 16.85 -47.76
N GLY A 310 73.15 15.96 -46.81
CA GLY A 310 74.52 15.58 -46.45
C GLY A 310 75.31 14.97 -47.61
N THR A 311 74.66 14.16 -48.45
CA THR A 311 75.31 13.57 -49.64
C THR A 311 75.65 14.60 -50.72
N ARG A 312 75.16 15.86 -50.62
CA ARG A 312 75.45 16.93 -51.60
C ARG A 312 76.91 17.34 -51.57
N GLY A 313 77.55 17.28 -50.40
CA GLY A 313 78.98 17.56 -50.23
C GLY A 313 79.84 16.54 -50.97
N ASN A 314 79.54 15.24 -50.80
CA ASN A 314 80.26 14.15 -51.46
C ASN A 314 80.14 14.26 -52.99
N LEU A 315 78.94 14.53 -53.51
CA LEU A 315 78.73 14.72 -54.94
C LEU A 315 79.56 15.89 -55.51
N LYS A 316 79.54 17.05 -54.82
CA LYS A 316 80.36 18.20 -55.21
C LYS A 316 81.85 17.86 -55.21
N LEU A 317 82.33 17.18 -54.18
CA LEU A 317 83.74 16.79 -54.06
C LEU A 317 84.19 15.92 -55.23
N VAL A 318 83.40 14.89 -55.58
CA VAL A 318 83.71 14.00 -56.70
C VAL A 318 83.70 14.75 -58.02
N HIS A 319 82.70 15.61 -58.27
CA HIS A 319 82.66 16.46 -59.47
C HIS A 319 83.88 17.39 -59.56
N THR A 320 84.20 18.11 -58.48
CA THR A 320 85.35 19.01 -58.44
C THR A 320 86.67 18.26 -58.67
N ARG A 321 86.84 17.07 -58.07
CA ARG A 321 88.03 16.22 -58.28
C ARG A 321 88.14 15.75 -59.72
N LEU A 322 87.03 15.29 -60.32
CA LEU A 322 87.01 14.86 -61.72
C LEU A 322 87.32 16.03 -62.66
N GLU A 323 86.71 17.21 -62.47
CA GLU A 323 86.98 18.37 -63.33
C GLU A 323 88.41 18.89 -63.21
N SER A 324 88.95 18.96 -61.99
CA SER A 324 90.35 19.37 -61.79
C SER A 324 91.31 18.43 -62.53
N ARG A 325 90.97 17.14 -62.60
CA ARG A 325 91.76 16.13 -63.32
C ARG A 325 91.64 16.22 -64.84
N LYS A 326 90.59 16.85 -65.40
CA LYS A 326 90.46 17.10 -66.85
C LYS A 326 91.35 18.24 -67.34
N ALA A 327 91.79 19.14 -66.44
CA ALA A 327 92.71 20.23 -66.77
C ALA A 327 94.18 19.79 -66.92
N ARG A 328 94.48 18.48 -66.78
CA ARG A 328 95.82 17.93 -66.98
C ARG A 328 96.26 18.10 -68.45
N PRO A 329 97.44 18.67 -68.73
CA PRO A 329 97.87 18.96 -70.10
C PRO A 329 98.49 17.74 -70.82
N GLY A 330 98.25 17.62 -72.12
CA GLY A 330 98.97 16.71 -73.02
C GLY A 330 98.87 15.23 -72.62
N PHE A 331 100.03 14.56 -72.53
CA PHE A 331 100.14 13.13 -72.21
C PHE A 331 99.78 12.77 -70.75
N GLU A 332 99.70 13.75 -69.84
CA GLU A 332 99.32 13.53 -68.43
C GLU A 332 97.80 13.38 -68.23
N LEU A 333 97.00 13.60 -69.28
CA LEU A 333 95.56 13.32 -69.29
C LEU A 333 95.32 11.81 -69.48
N VAL A 334 95.64 11.04 -68.45
CA VAL A 334 95.54 9.58 -68.45
C VAL A 334 94.32 9.12 -67.67
N ARG A 335 93.64 8.09 -68.19
CA ARG A 335 92.63 7.33 -67.46
C ARG A 335 93.32 6.33 -66.52
N ASP A 336 93.78 6.85 -65.40
CA ASP A 336 94.46 6.10 -64.34
C ASP A 336 93.50 5.55 -63.28
N MET A 337 94.01 4.67 -62.40
CA MET A 337 93.23 4.04 -61.34
C MET A 337 92.45 5.04 -60.45
N PRO A 338 92.99 6.21 -60.05
CA PRO A 338 92.21 7.21 -59.33
C PRO A 338 91.05 7.82 -60.14
N THR A 339 91.20 7.97 -61.46
CA THR A 339 90.11 8.46 -62.33
C THR A 339 88.99 7.43 -62.43
N VAL A 340 89.32 6.14 -62.60
CA VAL A 340 88.34 5.05 -62.59
C VAL A 340 87.62 4.95 -61.23
N GLY A 341 88.35 5.05 -60.12
CA GLY A 341 87.76 5.05 -58.79
C GLY A 341 86.80 6.23 -58.54
N LEU A 342 87.12 7.43 -59.03
CA LEU A 342 86.23 8.60 -58.94
C LEU A 342 84.99 8.47 -59.84
N GLU A 343 85.10 7.83 -61.01
CA GLU A 343 83.95 7.50 -61.88
C GLU A 343 82.99 6.52 -61.17
N GLU A 344 83.53 5.49 -60.51
CA GLU A 344 82.74 4.55 -59.70
C GLU A 344 82.10 5.22 -58.48
N GLU A 345 82.85 6.07 -57.76
CA GLU A 345 82.35 6.85 -56.64
C GLU A 345 81.21 7.79 -57.08
N LEU A 346 81.36 8.48 -58.22
CA LEU A 346 80.31 9.33 -58.80
C LEU A 346 79.04 8.51 -59.08
N ARG A 347 79.20 7.33 -59.69
CA ARG A 347 78.08 6.44 -60.00
C ARG A 347 77.35 6.00 -58.72
N HIS A 348 78.11 5.58 -57.71
CA HIS A 348 77.55 5.18 -56.41
C HIS A 348 76.84 6.33 -55.70
N VAL A 349 77.45 7.52 -55.59
CA VAL A 349 76.85 8.67 -54.92
C VAL A 349 75.58 9.13 -55.66
N THR A 350 75.57 9.09 -56.99
CA THR A 350 74.40 9.45 -57.80
C THR A 350 73.26 8.45 -57.58
N GLN A 351 73.55 7.15 -57.66
CA GLN A 351 72.55 6.10 -57.44
C GLN A 351 71.99 6.11 -56.01
N SER A 352 72.83 6.33 -55.00
CA SER A 352 72.39 6.48 -53.60
C SER A 352 71.51 7.71 -53.40
N ARG A 353 71.81 8.84 -54.07
CA ARG A 353 70.97 10.05 -54.02
C ARG A 353 69.62 9.85 -54.71
N GLU A 354 69.59 9.20 -55.86
CA GLU A 354 68.35 8.86 -56.57
C GLU A 354 67.49 7.93 -55.71
N TYR A 355 68.09 6.93 -55.06
CA TYR A 355 67.40 6.04 -54.14
C TYR A 355 66.84 6.78 -52.92
N MET A 356 67.63 7.65 -52.27
CA MET A 356 67.14 8.49 -51.16
C MET A 356 66.03 9.44 -51.60
N GLN A 357 66.11 10.02 -52.80
CA GLN A 357 65.03 10.84 -53.36
C GLN A 357 63.77 10.03 -53.64
N GLN A 358 63.91 8.81 -54.15
CA GLN A 358 62.76 7.93 -54.34
C GLN A 358 62.13 7.59 -52.99
N LYS A 359 62.93 7.23 -51.98
CA LYS A 359 62.41 6.98 -50.63
C LYS A 359 61.80 8.22 -49.98
N LEU A 360 62.36 9.41 -50.18
CA LEU A 360 61.74 10.66 -49.77
C LEU A 360 60.40 10.91 -50.47
N ARG A 361 60.30 10.61 -51.77
CA ARG A 361 59.01 10.67 -52.50
C ARG A 361 58.03 9.66 -51.95
N ASP A 362 58.46 8.44 -51.63
CA ASP A 362 57.61 7.41 -51.03
C ASP A 362 57.13 7.82 -49.63
N ILE A 363 58.00 8.37 -48.78
CA ILE A 363 57.66 8.89 -47.45
C ILE A 363 56.78 10.14 -47.55
N ARG A 364 57.02 11.05 -48.51
CA ARG A 364 56.13 12.20 -48.76
C ARG A 364 54.79 11.79 -49.35
N HIS A 365 54.74 10.70 -50.12
CA HIS A 365 53.48 10.06 -50.51
C HIS A 365 52.80 9.43 -49.30
N CYS A 366 53.57 8.86 -48.37
CA CYS A 366 53.14 8.54 -47.01
C CYS A 366 52.80 9.81 -46.19
N GLY A 367 53.18 11.01 -46.63
CA GLY A 367 52.70 12.28 -46.08
C GLY A 367 51.19 12.45 -46.26
N LYS A 368 50.60 11.90 -47.33
CA LYS A 368 49.13 11.72 -47.39
C LYS A 368 48.62 10.75 -46.34
N THR A 369 49.41 9.73 -45.99
CA THR A 369 49.12 8.85 -44.85
C THR A 369 49.25 9.61 -43.54
N CYS A 370 50.18 10.57 -43.40
CA CYS A 370 50.26 11.45 -42.23
C CYS A 370 49.03 12.37 -42.12
N GLU A 371 48.60 13.00 -43.23
CA GLU A 371 47.34 13.76 -43.28
C GLU A 371 46.14 12.85 -42.93
N THR A 372 46.13 11.62 -43.42
CA THR A 372 45.10 10.62 -43.09
C THR A 372 45.16 10.22 -41.61
N SER A 373 46.35 10.06 -41.03
CA SER A 373 46.55 9.76 -39.62
C SER A 373 46.16 10.94 -38.73
N GLN A 374 46.38 12.18 -39.17
CA GLN A 374 45.92 13.39 -38.49
C GLN A 374 44.39 13.51 -38.55
N HIS A 375 43.77 13.21 -39.69
CA HIS A 375 42.32 13.14 -39.81
C HIS A 375 41.74 12.06 -38.87
N HIS A 376 42.34 10.87 -38.88
CA HIS A 376 41.91 9.78 -38.00
C HIS A 376 42.14 10.11 -36.51
N LEU A 377 43.21 10.82 -36.18
CA LEU A 377 43.43 11.33 -34.82
C LEU A 377 42.30 12.27 -34.40
N HIS A 378 41.86 13.16 -35.30
CA HIS A 378 40.73 14.05 -35.02
C HIS A 378 39.43 13.27 -34.79
N GLU A 379 39.15 12.25 -35.62
CA GLU A 379 37.99 11.36 -35.42
C GLU A 379 38.03 10.63 -34.07
N VAL A 380 39.21 10.14 -33.66
CA VAL A 380 39.42 9.48 -32.36
C VAL A 380 39.24 10.47 -31.21
N GLU A 381 39.71 11.71 -31.34
CA GLU A 381 39.52 12.76 -30.32
C GLU A 381 38.04 13.15 -30.18
N ASP A 382 37.32 13.26 -31.29
CA ASP A 382 35.86 13.51 -31.29
C ASP A 382 35.08 12.34 -30.68
N ASP A 383 35.45 11.10 -30.98
CA ASP A 383 34.83 9.91 -30.38
C ASP A 383 35.14 9.82 -28.88
N LEU A 384 36.37 10.12 -28.47
CA LEU A 384 36.77 10.16 -27.06
C LEU A 384 35.93 11.17 -26.27
N GLN A 385 35.74 12.38 -26.81
CA GLN A 385 34.89 13.39 -26.17
C GLN A 385 33.43 12.94 -26.08
N ARG A 386 32.93 12.22 -27.09
CA ARG A 386 31.60 11.59 -27.04
C ARG A 386 31.51 10.52 -25.96
N LYS A 387 32.52 9.63 -25.83
CA LYS A 387 32.57 8.63 -24.75
C LYS A 387 32.64 9.23 -23.36
N GLU A 388 33.39 10.33 -23.17
CA GLU A 388 33.43 11.06 -21.90
C GLU A 388 32.05 11.59 -21.51
N ARG A 389 31.34 12.25 -22.45
CA ARG A 389 29.96 12.70 -22.21
C ARG A 389 29.01 11.54 -21.92
N SER A 390 29.12 10.43 -22.67
CA SER A 390 28.33 9.23 -22.43
C SER A 390 28.60 8.62 -21.06
N LEU A 391 29.85 8.63 -20.59
CA LEU A 391 30.22 8.15 -19.26
C LEU A 391 29.65 9.02 -18.13
N ASP A 392 29.62 10.34 -18.31
CA ASP A 392 28.98 11.27 -17.38
C ASP A 392 27.46 11.02 -17.31
N ILE A 393 26.82 10.79 -18.46
CA ILE A 393 25.40 10.42 -18.56
C ILE A 393 25.13 9.11 -17.80
N GLU A 394 25.96 8.08 -17.99
CA GLU A 394 25.82 6.80 -17.28
C GLU A 394 26.01 6.95 -15.77
N THR A 395 26.99 7.75 -15.36
CA THR A 395 27.26 7.99 -13.94
C THR A 395 26.10 8.72 -13.29
N ARG A 396 25.55 9.74 -13.95
CA ARG A 396 24.38 10.49 -13.46
C ARG A 396 23.12 9.62 -13.44
N SER A 397 22.90 8.80 -14.47
CA SER A 397 21.76 7.88 -14.50
C SER A 397 21.84 6.85 -13.38
N LEU A 398 23.03 6.32 -13.09
CA LEU A 398 23.21 5.38 -11.99
C LEU A 398 22.97 6.06 -10.64
N ASP A 399 23.52 7.26 -10.41
CA ASP A 399 23.33 7.99 -9.15
C ASP A 399 21.86 8.37 -8.92
N MET A 400 21.17 8.87 -9.95
CA MET A 400 19.73 9.16 -9.90
C MET A 400 18.91 7.90 -9.59
N HIS A 401 19.27 6.76 -10.19
CA HIS A 401 18.59 5.50 -9.92
C HIS A 401 18.88 4.99 -8.51
N GLU A 402 20.11 5.06 -8.01
CA GLU A 402 20.46 4.62 -6.66
C GLU A 402 19.83 5.52 -5.58
N ASN A 403 19.77 6.83 -5.83
CA ASN A 403 19.29 7.85 -4.92
C ASN A 403 18.10 8.63 -5.52
N PRO A 404 16.92 7.99 -5.64
CA PRO A 404 15.74 8.66 -6.18
C PRO A 404 15.37 9.88 -5.32
N PRO A 405 14.94 10.99 -5.94
CA PRO A 405 14.57 12.19 -5.21
C PRO A 405 13.43 11.89 -4.23
N ARG A 406 13.45 12.54 -3.06
CA ARG A 406 12.36 12.37 -2.09
C ARG A 406 11.07 12.92 -2.68
N SER A 407 9.99 12.14 -2.63
CA SER A 407 8.70 12.61 -3.08
C SER A 407 8.23 13.78 -2.21
N PRO A 408 7.85 14.94 -2.78
CA PRO A 408 7.26 16.05 -2.00
C PRO A 408 5.96 15.62 -1.30
N TYR A 409 5.26 14.61 -1.83
CA TYR A 409 4.03 14.08 -1.23
C TYR A 409 4.27 13.20 0.02
N GLN A 410 5.51 12.76 0.28
CA GLN A 410 5.85 12.00 1.49
C GLN A 410 6.06 12.90 2.72
N THR A 411 6.41 14.17 2.54
CA THR A 411 6.66 15.11 3.66
C THR A 411 5.43 15.91 4.05
N ASP A 412 4.51 16.16 3.11
CA ASP A 412 3.49 17.19 3.29
C ASP A 412 2.12 16.63 3.72
N ILE A 413 1.91 15.31 3.60
CA ILE A 413 0.63 14.67 3.91
C ILE A 413 0.74 13.85 5.20
N ALA A 414 0.17 14.38 6.29
CA ALA A 414 0.30 13.84 7.64
C ALA A 414 -0.11 12.35 7.80
N TRP A 415 -1.02 11.82 6.98
CA TRP A 415 -1.43 10.41 7.02
C TRP A 415 -0.60 9.48 6.12
N LEU A 416 0.23 10.04 5.24
CA LEU A 416 1.23 9.32 4.42
C LEU A 416 2.62 9.30 5.07
N ALA A 417 2.85 10.15 6.08
CA ALA A 417 4.09 10.15 6.85
C ALA A 417 4.36 8.75 7.45
N PRO A 418 5.63 8.29 7.47
CA PRO A 418 5.97 7.03 8.12
C PRO A 418 5.52 7.08 9.58
N THR A 419 4.62 6.18 9.97
CA THR A 419 4.29 6.01 11.38
C THR A 419 5.53 5.42 12.03
N ASP A 420 6.29 6.25 12.73
CA ASP A 420 7.48 5.81 13.46
C ASP A 420 7.02 4.88 14.60
N ARG A 421 6.98 3.57 14.31
CA ARG A 421 6.61 2.52 15.29
C ARG A 421 7.53 2.53 16.51
N SER A 422 8.67 3.21 16.46
CA SER A 422 9.59 3.35 17.60
C SER A 422 9.11 4.33 18.68
N GLN A 423 8.22 5.30 18.34
CA GLN A 423 7.72 6.27 19.33
C GLN A 423 6.55 5.75 20.17
N LEU A 424 5.76 4.79 19.67
CA LEU A 424 4.65 4.20 20.41
C LEU A 424 5.11 3.22 21.51
N ALA A 425 6.34 2.68 21.42
CA ALA A 425 6.89 1.79 22.44
C ALA A 425 7.40 2.53 23.70
N ASN A 426 7.70 3.82 23.59
CA ASN A 426 8.24 4.61 24.71
C ASN A 426 7.18 5.25 25.62
N ASN A 427 5.89 5.11 25.31
CA ASN A 427 4.80 5.67 26.11
C ASN A 427 4.09 4.67 27.04
N ILE A 428 4.63 3.45 27.23
CA ILE A 428 4.03 2.45 28.14
C ILE A 428 4.89 2.16 29.39
N LEU A 429 6.09 2.77 29.52
CA LEU A 429 6.94 2.59 30.71
C LEU A 429 7.53 3.92 31.19
N SER A 430 6.76 4.67 31.96
CA SER A 430 7.30 5.63 32.93
C SER A 430 6.69 5.34 34.31
N PRO A 431 7.42 4.68 35.23
CA PRO A 431 7.06 4.64 36.63
C PRO A 431 7.83 5.75 37.36
N LYS A 432 7.13 6.78 37.87
CA LYS A 432 7.64 7.71 38.88
C LYS A 432 6.51 8.55 39.44
N ASP A 433 5.90 8.07 40.51
CA ASP A 433 5.41 8.91 41.61
C ASP A 433 5.88 8.24 42.90
N HIS A 434 7.06 8.68 43.38
CA HIS A 434 7.48 8.47 44.76
C HIS A 434 6.80 9.56 45.58
N GLU A 435 5.77 9.18 46.34
CA GLU A 435 5.25 10.03 47.42
C GLU A 435 6.30 10.09 48.55
N GLU A 436 6.83 11.28 48.77
CA GLU A 436 7.51 11.68 50.00
C GLU A 436 6.49 11.68 51.16
N TYR A 437 6.75 10.85 52.17
CA TYR A 437 6.14 10.98 53.50
C TYR A 437 7.15 11.62 54.47
N GLN A 438 6.96 12.91 54.74
CA GLN A 438 7.43 13.67 55.90
C GLN A 438 6.41 14.83 56.05
N LEU A 439 5.75 15.17 57.15
CA LEU A 439 5.82 14.94 58.59
C LEU A 439 4.36 14.94 59.13
N VAL A 440 4.01 14.58 60.37
CA VAL A 440 4.21 15.31 61.64
C VAL A 440 3.57 14.49 62.79
N ASP A 441 4.24 14.54 63.95
CA ASP A 441 3.88 14.13 65.34
C ASP A 441 3.83 12.65 65.76
#